data_AF-A0A938GLX6-F1
#
_entry.id   AF-A0A938GLX6-F1
#
_cell.length_a   1.000
_cell.length_b   1.000
_cell.length_c   1.000
_cell.angle_alpha   90.00
_cell.angle_beta   90.00
_cell.angle_gamma   90.00
#
_symmetry.space_group_name_H-M   'P 1'
#
loop_
_entity.id
_entity.type
_entity.pdbx_description
1 polymer ?
#
loop_
_entity_poly.entity_id
_entity_poly.type
_entity_poly.pdbx_seq_one_letter_code
_entity_poly.pdbx_strand_id
1 'polypeptide(L)'
;MRTRSRASHVSGFLLLGLLALAVSSLSSQAQSFRITKIQNQSGRIVVEHESGPAFYHILSRVQLSGGVATPIHMGQGSGPTGLLVDRTPPASRSYYRVTRIPKDNPLDSDGDGIDDMYELGNSPLNPLNPADASSINPNTGRTRIEDYYRDESNNVLYPYLVGRGMHDVTGPAADGGMMGYAEGDQRSTGIHDRQWARAFVAAGRGANSPRVAFVVVDTGQVFHAITQGVHDRLQADEELRPYYSYANIVLSATHTHGGAGGHSHHVLYNLTIGGFAWQTYDAMVHGI
;
A
#
# COMPACT_ATOMS: atom_id res chain seq x y z
N MET A 1 13.82 -11.82 -83.22
CA MET A 1 13.56 -10.37 -83.44
C MET A 1 12.57 -9.96 -82.34
N ARG A 2 12.93 -9.53 -81.13
CA ARG A 2 13.79 -8.45 -80.57
C ARG A 2 14.31 -8.95 -79.19
N THR A 3 15.62 -9.07 -78.90
CA THR A 3 16.56 -8.08 -78.30
C THR A 3 16.05 -7.39 -77.02
N ARG A 4 16.52 -7.76 -75.81
CA ARG A 4 17.53 -7.10 -74.91
C ARG A 4 17.01 -7.31 -73.46
N SER A 5 17.72 -7.27 -72.32
CA SER A 5 19.10 -7.05 -71.89
C SER A 5 19.17 -7.37 -70.37
N ARG A 6 20.34 -7.78 -69.87
CA ARG A 6 20.74 -7.95 -68.45
C ARG A 6 20.47 -6.71 -67.58
N ALA A 7 20.28 -6.89 -66.25
CA ALA A 7 21.28 -6.61 -65.21
C ALA A 7 20.66 -6.53 -63.78
N SER A 8 21.43 -7.03 -62.82
CA SER A 8 21.32 -6.99 -61.37
C SER A 8 21.22 -5.59 -60.75
N HIS A 9 20.52 -5.45 -59.61
CA HIS A 9 20.96 -4.60 -58.50
C HIS A 9 20.39 -5.06 -57.15
N VAL A 10 21.32 -5.29 -56.22
CA VAL A 10 21.12 -5.39 -54.77
C VAL A 10 21.13 -3.97 -54.21
N SER A 11 20.13 -3.61 -53.40
CA SER A 11 20.11 -2.52 -52.40
C SER A 11 18.86 -2.79 -51.54
N GLY A 12 18.90 -3.10 -50.25
CA GLY A 12 19.66 -2.45 -49.19
C GLY A 12 18.77 -1.38 -48.54
N PHE A 13 17.87 -1.78 -47.64
CA PHE A 13 17.25 -0.88 -46.65
C PHE A 13 16.95 -1.66 -45.36
N LEU A 14 17.94 -1.65 -44.45
CA LEU A 14 17.70 -1.82 -43.03
C LEU A 14 16.90 -0.61 -42.56
N LEU A 15 15.67 -0.81 -42.09
CA LEU A 15 14.99 0.19 -41.25
C LEU A 15 15.53 0.05 -39.83
N LEU A 16 16.58 0.81 -39.50
CA LEU A 16 16.92 1.10 -38.11
C LEU A 16 15.88 2.09 -37.57
N GLY A 17 14.89 1.57 -36.83
CA GLY A 17 14.03 2.39 -35.98
C GLY A 17 14.86 2.92 -34.81
N LEU A 18 15.28 4.19 -34.87
CA LEU A 18 15.88 4.90 -33.76
C LEU A 18 14.82 5.09 -32.65
N LEU A 19 14.89 4.27 -31.61
CA LEU A 19 14.15 4.48 -30.37
C LEU A 19 14.81 5.64 -29.62
N ALA A 20 14.33 6.86 -29.84
CA ALA A 20 14.73 8.00 -29.03
C ALA A 20 14.10 7.86 -27.63
N LEU A 21 14.85 7.31 -26.66
CA LEU A 21 14.54 7.48 -25.25
C LEU A 21 14.67 8.97 -24.92
N ALA A 22 13.55 9.68 -24.90
CA ALA A 22 13.47 10.96 -24.22
C ALA A 22 13.59 10.71 -22.72
N VAL A 23 14.83 10.68 -22.22
CA VAL A 23 15.09 10.83 -20.78
C VAL A 23 14.77 12.27 -20.45
N SER A 24 13.53 12.53 -20.05
CA SER A 24 13.17 13.78 -19.37
C SER A 24 13.91 13.80 -18.05
N SER A 25 15.08 14.44 -18.05
CA SER A 25 15.76 14.84 -16.83
C SER A 25 14.84 15.81 -16.09
N LEU A 26 14.03 15.30 -15.17
CA LEU A 26 13.41 16.09 -14.12
C LEU A 26 14.56 16.63 -13.27
N SER A 27 15.09 17.79 -13.67
CA SER A 27 15.92 18.61 -12.81
C SER A 27 15.05 19.01 -11.62
N SER A 28 15.21 18.28 -10.51
CA SER A 28 14.80 18.77 -9.20
C SER A 28 15.59 20.06 -8.96
N GLN A 29 14.98 21.21 -9.27
CA GLN A 29 15.48 22.45 -8.71
C GLN A 29 15.30 22.31 -7.20
N ALA A 30 16.41 22.21 -6.47
CA ALA A 30 16.41 22.42 -5.04
C ALA A 30 15.85 23.82 -4.81
N GLN A 31 14.55 23.90 -4.49
CA GLN A 31 13.90 25.17 -4.17
C GLN A 31 14.60 25.71 -2.93
N SER A 32 15.23 26.89 -3.04
CA SER A 32 15.85 27.55 -1.90
C SER A 32 14.81 27.70 -0.81
N PHE A 33 15.04 27.09 0.36
CA PHE A 33 14.24 27.29 1.56
C PHE A 33 14.98 28.28 2.45
N ARG A 34 14.31 29.37 2.85
CA ARG A 34 14.95 30.43 3.64
C ARG A 34 14.08 30.92 4.79
N ILE A 35 14.77 31.33 5.85
CA ILE A 35 14.24 32.27 6.84
C ILE A 35 14.17 33.63 6.16
N THR A 36 12.99 34.25 6.15
CA THR A 36 12.76 35.55 5.51
C THR A 36 12.94 36.71 6.48
N LYS A 37 12.64 36.49 7.77
CA LYS A 37 12.71 37.55 8.79
C LYS A 37 12.92 36.97 10.18
N ILE A 38 13.69 37.67 11.01
CA ILE A 38 13.82 37.40 12.46
C ILE A 38 13.57 38.71 13.20
N GLN A 39 12.65 38.70 14.17
CA GLN A 39 12.28 39.89 14.94
C GLN A 39 12.15 39.57 16.42
N ASN A 40 12.54 40.52 17.27
CA ASN A 40 12.16 40.50 18.68
C ASN A 40 10.80 41.20 18.83
N GLN A 41 9.82 40.49 19.36
CA GLN A 41 8.49 41.00 19.68
C GLN A 41 8.21 40.75 21.15
N SER A 42 8.30 41.80 21.97
CA SER A 42 8.02 41.77 23.42
C SER A 42 8.80 40.68 24.17
N GLY A 43 10.09 40.50 23.85
CA GLY A 43 10.95 39.51 24.51
C GLY A 43 10.90 38.10 23.92
N ARG A 44 10.12 37.88 22.85
CA ARG A 44 10.08 36.63 22.08
C ARG A 44 10.77 36.82 20.73
N ILE A 45 11.44 35.79 20.23
CA ILE A 45 11.98 35.84 18.88
C ILE A 45 11.01 35.17 17.92
N VAL A 46 10.50 35.93 16.96
CA VAL A 46 9.62 35.45 15.90
C VAL A 46 10.46 35.25 14.64
N VAL A 47 10.47 34.01 14.14
CA VAL A 47 11.18 33.58 12.94
C VAL A 47 10.14 33.34 11.85
N GLU A 48 10.18 34.18 10.82
CA GLU A 48 9.40 34.04 9.60
C GLU A 48 10.21 33.26 8.56
N HIS A 49 9.57 32.31 7.90
CA HIS A 49 10.22 31.47 6.90
C HIS A 49 9.27 31.14 5.75
N GLU A 50 9.84 30.75 4.60
CA GLU A 50 9.06 30.17 3.51
C GLU A 50 8.40 28.87 3.95
N SER A 51 7.16 28.63 3.55
CA SER A 51 6.37 27.49 4.01
C SER A 51 5.56 26.91 2.85
N GLY A 52 4.79 25.87 3.14
CA GLY A 52 3.86 25.27 2.19
C GLY A 52 2.95 24.25 2.88
N PRO A 53 1.78 23.95 2.30
CA PRO A 53 0.78 23.08 2.93
C PRO A 53 1.26 21.63 3.11
N ALA A 54 2.22 21.19 2.31
CA ALA A 54 2.79 19.84 2.34
C ALA A 54 3.83 19.61 3.46
N PHE A 55 4.22 20.64 4.20
CA PHE A 55 5.31 20.56 5.18
C PHE A 55 4.92 21.10 6.55
N TYR A 56 5.53 20.57 7.60
CA TYR A 56 5.64 21.23 8.89
C TYR A 56 7.10 21.62 9.15
N HIS A 57 7.31 22.45 10.16
CA HIS A 57 8.60 23.09 10.37
C HIS A 57 8.99 23.04 11.84
N ILE A 58 10.28 22.76 12.06
CA ILE A 58 10.89 22.69 13.38
C ILE A 58 11.84 23.87 13.51
N LEU A 59 11.60 24.74 14.48
CA LEU A 59 12.55 25.75 14.92
C LEU A 59 13.48 25.11 15.93
N SER A 60 14.77 25.10 15.59
CA SER A 60 15.83 24.65 16.49
C SER A 60 16.76 25.81 16.84
N ARG A 61 17.27 25.77 18.07
CA ARG A 61 18.28 26.69 18.57
C ARG A 61 19.64 26.02 18.58
N VAL A 62 20.68 26.75 18.18
CA VAL A 62 22.07 26.28 18.23
C VAL A 62 22.94 27.31 18.93
N GLN A 63 23.73 26.88 19.90
CA GLN A 63 24.69 27.75 20.58
C GLN A 63 25.85 28.12 19.64
N LEU A 64 26.31 29.38 19.69
CA LEU A 64 27.44 29.83 18.86
C LEU A 64 28.77 29.16 19.19
N SER A 65 28.92 28.65 20.41
CA SER A 65 30.08 27.84 20.83
C SER A 65 30.17 26.48 20.11
N GLY A 66 29.19 26.16 19.26
CA GLY A 66 28.97 24.82 18.73
C GLY A 66 28.00 24.03 19.62
N GLY A 67 27.42 22.96 19.06
CA GLY A 67 26.49 22.09 19.77
C GLY A 67 25.41 21.49 18.88
N VAL A 68 24.59 20.63 19.48
CA VAL A 68 23.44 20.00 18.83
C VAL A 68 22.31 21.02 18.71
N ALA A 69 21.64 21.05 17.55
CA ALA A 69 20.46 21.88 17.37
C ALA A 69 19.32 21.32 18.23
N THR A 70 18.84 22.12 19.18
CA THR A 70 17.76 21.73 20.09
C THR A 70 16.43 22.26 19.54
N PRO A 71 15.46 21.40 19.20
CA PRO A 71 14.12 21.82 18.84
C PRO A 71 13.46 22.61 19.97
N ILE A 72 12.80 23.72 19.63
CA ILE A 72 12.17 24.62 20.62
C ILE A 72 10.74 25.02 20.26
N HIS A 73 10.35 24.88 18.99
CA HIS A 73 8.99 25.15 18.55
C HIS A 73 8.71 24.42 17.24
N MET A 74 7.47 24.01 17.03
CA MET A 74 7.00 23.40 15.79
C MET A 74 5.76 24.09 15.27
N GLY A 75 5.54 24.02 13.95
CA GLY A 75 4.35 24.59 13.32
C GLY A 75 4.06 23.95 11.97
N GLN A 76 2.78 23.66 11.74
CA GLN A 76 2.31 23.19 10.44
C GLN A 76 2.34 24.32 9.41
N GLY A 77 2.76 24.01 8.19
CA GLY A 77 2.59 24.92 7.05
C GLY A 77 1.15 24.90 6.53
N SER A 78 0.59 26.08 6.29
CA SER A 78 -0.75 26.27 5.70
C SER A 78 -0.74 27.20 4.48
N GLY A 79 0.30 28.02 4.32
CA GLY A 79 0.45 28.98 3.24
C GLY A 79 1.92 29.18 2.86
N PRO A 80 2.23 30.21 2.04
CA PRO A 80 3.58 30.44 1.53
C PRO A 80 4.57 30.92 2.61
N THR A 81 4.06 31.40 3.75
CA THR A 81 4.85 31.92 4.87
C THR A 81 4.45 31.21 6.16
N GLY A 82 5.44 30.83 6.96
CA GLY A 82 5.26 30.26 8.30
C GLY A 82 5.89 31.13 9.38
N LEU A 83 5.37 31.00 10.60
CA LEU A 83 5.87 31.70 11.78
C LEU A 83 6.20 30.68 12.87
N LEU A 84 7.43 30.74 13.37
CA LEU A 84 7.88 29.96 14.51
C LEU A 84 8.39 30.91 15.59
N VAL A 85 8.21 30.54 16.85
CA VAL A 85 8.46 31.45 17.97
C VAL A 85 9.37 30.80 19.00
N ASP A 86 10.49 31.44 19.28
CA ASP A 86 11.24 31.20 20.51
C ASP A 86 10.64 32.04 21.64
N ARG A 87 9.96 31.38 22.57
CA ARG A 87 9.29 32.03 23.72
C ARG A 87 10.24 32.34 24.87
N THR A 88 11.41 31.71 24.90
CA THR A 88 12.39 31.80 26.00
C THR A 88 13.80 31.98 25.44
N PRO A 89 14.05 33.03 24.64
CA PRO A 89 15.34 33.23 24.00
C PRO A 89 16.45 33.39 25.06
N PRO A 90 17.63 32.81 24.86
CA PRO A 90 18.69 32.81 25.86
C PRO A 90 19.40 34.17 25.89
N ALA A 91 20.03 34.50 27.01
CA ALA A 91 20.90 35.67 27.11
C ALA A 91 22.18 35.54 26.27
N SER A 92 22.65 34.30 26.07
CA SER A 92 23.82 33.99 25.24
C SER A 92 23.49 34.04 23.75
N ARG A 93 24.41 34.59 22.95
CA ARG A 93 24.25 34.61 21.48
C ARG A 93 24.11 33.18 20.92
N SER A 94 23.08 32.99 20.10
CA SER A 94 22.72 31.72 19.46
C SER A 94 22.29 31.99 18.02
N TYR A 95 22.25 30.97 17.17
CA TYR A 95 21.60 31.04 15.86
C TYR A 95 20.43 30.08 15.79
N TYR A 96 19.50 30.37 14.89
CA TYR A 96 18.32 29.54 14.64
C TYR A 96 18.53 28.72 13.38
N ARG A 97 18.01 27.50 13.42
CA ARG A 97 17.80 26.64 12.25
C ARG A 97 16.32 26.39 12.14
N VAL A 98 15.77 26.54 10.94
CA VAL A 98 14.45 26.00 10.63
C VAL A 98 14.65 24.77 9.75
N THR A 99 14.06 23.65 10.16
CA THR A 99 14.03 22.41 9.38
C THR A 99 12.63 22.25 8.81
N ARG A 100 12.53 21.96 7.52
CA ARG A 100 11.26 21.67 6.84
C ARG A 100 11.12 20.15 6.70
N ILE A 101 10.01 19.59 7.17
CA ILE A 101 9.73 18.16 7.15
C ILE A 101 8.43 17.88 6.36
N PRO A 102 8.40 16.90 5.45
CA PRO A 102 7.18 16.48 4.77
C PRO A 102 6.11 15.96 5.75
N LYS A 103 4.86 16.36 5.58
CA LYS A 103 3.75 15.88 6.45
C LYS A 103 3.37 14.42 6.21
N ASP A 104 3.73 13.85 5.05
CA ASP A 104 3.48 12.47 4.67
C ASP A 104 4.54 11.49 5.22
N ASN A 105 5.63 12.01 5.78
CA ASN A 105 6.64 11.24 6.49
C ASN A 105 7.12 12.03 7.72
N PRO A 106 6.25 12.23 8.73
CA PRO A 106 6.58 12.99 9.92
C PRO A 106 7.63 12.26 10.76
N LEU A 107 8.39 13.05 11.53
CA LEU A 107 9.29 12.55 12.56
C LEU A 107 8.53 12.32 13.87
N ASP A 108 9.17 11.62 14.79
CA ASP A 108 8.86 11.60 16.22
C ASP A 108 10.06 12.29 16.90
N SER A 109 9.91 13.59 17.16
CA SER A 109 11.05 14.43 17.51
C SER A 109 11.50 14.35 18.95
N ASP A 110 10.62 13.92 19.86
CA ASP A 110 10.95 13.69 21.27
C ASP A 110 11.09 12.20 21.64
N GLY A 111 10.73 11.30 20.74
CA GLY A 111 11.01 9.87 20.81
C GLY A 111 10.03 9.10 21.68
N ASP A 112 8.80 9.58 21.84
CA ASP A 112 7.81 8.97 22.70
C ASP A 112 6.91 7.93 21.99
N GLY A 113 7.06 7.80 20.68
CA GLY A 113 6.33 6.85 19.83
C GLY A 113 5.12 7.45 19.11
N ILE A 114 4.81 8.72 19.30
CA ILE A 114 3.80 9.48 18.56
C ILE A 114 4.50 10.39 17.54
N ASP A 115 4.00 10.47 16.31
CA ASP A 115 4.61 11.37 15.32
C ASP A 115 4.19 12.84 15.52
N ASP A 116 5.11 13.75 15.19
CA ASP A 116 4.97 15.20 15.36
C ASP A 116 3.66 15.73 14.74
N MET A 117 3.24 15.16 13.60
CA MET A 117 2.06 15.64 12.87
C MET A 117 0.76 15.26 13.58
N TYR A 118 0.70 14.07 14.16
CA TYR A 118 -0.41 13.66 15.00
C TYR A 118 -0.53 14.59 16.22
N GLU A 119 0.57 14.86 16.92
CA GLU A 119 0.56 15.70 18.12
C GLU A 119 0.19 17.16 17.81
N LEU A 120 0.76 17.74 16.74
CA LEU A 120 0.40 19.08 16.28
C LEU A 120 -1.09 19.21 15.95
N GLY A 121 -1.76 18.11 15.58
CA GLY A 121 -3.19 18.06 15.30
C GLY A 121 -4.07 17.78 16.52
N ASN A 122 -3.51 17.29 17.64
CA ASN A 122 -4.27 16.71 18.74
C ASN A 122 -3.89 17.32 20.10
N SER A 123 -4.42 18.51 20.38
CA SER A 123 -4.27 19.16 21.69
C SER A 123 -4.76 18.26 22.84
N PRO A 124 -4.04 18.18 23.99
CA PRO A 124 -2.92 19.02 24.41
C PRO A 124 -1.52 18.44 24.12
N LEU A 125 -1.37 17.49 23.19
CA LEU A 125 -0.07 16.89 22.85
C LEU A 125 0.94 17.93 22.37
N ASN A 126 2.22 17.66 22.62
CA ASN A 126 3.31 18.56 22.25
C ASN A 126 4.52 17.74 21.75
N PRO A 127 4.89 17.87 20.46
CA PRO A 127 5.99 17.11 19.82
C PRO A 127 7.39 17.23 20.38
N LEU A 128 7.54 17.98 21.47
CA LEU A 128 8.78 18.29 22.16
C LEU A 128 8.71 17.92 23.64
N ASN A 129 7.71 17.16 24.05
CA ASN A 129 7.43 16.76 25.43
C ASN A 129 7.07 15.26 25.50
N PRO A 130 8.07 14.38 25.67
CA PRO A 130 7.88 12.94 25.57
C PRO A 130 7.07 12.34 26.75
N ALA A 131 6.75 13.16 27.75
CA ALA A 131 5.98 12.73 28.91
C ALA A 131 4.48 12.64 28.62
N ASP A 132 3.97 13.36 27.60
CA ASP A 132 2.52 13.46 27.40
C ASP A 132 1.91 12.29 26.60
N ALA A 133 2.68 11.49 25.85
CA ALA A 133 2.24 10.20 25.30
C ALA A 133 1.63 9.26 26.35
N SER A 134 2.19 9.27 27.56
CA SER A 134 1.73 8.43 28.68
C SER A 134 0.52 9.02 29.43
N SER A 135 0.13 10.26 29.13
CA SER A 135 -1.00 10.91 29.80
C SER A 135 -2.33 10.26 29.40
N ILE A 136 -3.31 10.28 30.31
CA ILE A 136 -4.64 9.73 30.03
C ILE A 136 -5.47 10.73 29.24
N ASN A 137 -6.02 10.30 28.11
CA ASN A 137 -7.04 11.01 27.38
C ASN A 137 -8.39 10.90 28.12
N PRO A 138 -8.96 12.02 28.61
CA PRO A 138 -10.20 11.98 29.38
C PRO A 138 -11.42 11.51 28.57
N ASN A 139 -11.36 11.56 27.24
CA ASN A 139 -12.47 11.18 26.37
C ASN A 139 -12.54 9.67 26.13
N THR A 140 -11.40 8.97 26.17
CA THR A 140 -11.29 7.54 25.83
C THR A 140 -10.92 6.68 27.03
N GLY A 141 -10.33 7.27 28.08
CA GLY A 141 -9.80 6.56 29.24
C GLY A 141 -8.48 5.82 28.98
N ARG A 142 -7.87 6.02 27.81
CA ARG A 142 -6.60 5.39 27.39
C ARG A 142 -5.44 6.37 27.49
N THR A 143 -4.22 5.87 27.44
CA THR A 143 -3.04 6.71 27.22
C THR A 143 -3.09 7.35 25.82
N ARG A 144 -2.42 8.48 25.61
CA ARG A 144 -2.37 9.14 24.31
C ARG A 144 -1.72 8.27 23.24
N ILE A 145 -0.68 7.53 23.59
CA ILE A 145 -0.02 6.59 22.69
C ILE A 145 -0.93 5.41 22.27
N GLU A 146 -1.80 4.95 23.17
CA GLU A 146 -2.80 3.94 22.81
C GLU A 146 -3.86 4.48 21.84
N ASP A 147 -4.29 5.74 22.02
CA ASP A 147 -5.21 6.37 21.07
C ASP A 147 -4.53 6.59 19.71
N TYR A 148 -3.25 6.96 19.69
CA TYR A 148 -2.45 7.07 18.47
C TYR A 148 -2.43 5.76 17.68
N TYR A 149 -2.04 4.65 18.31
CA TYR A 149 -2.05 3.33 17.66
C TYR A 149 -3.45 2.82 17.34
N ARG A 150 -4.52 3.37 17.89
CA ARG A 150 -5.90 2.95 17.59
C ARG A 150 -6.59 3.84 16.56
N ASP A 151 -5.97 4.94 16.18
CA ASP A 151 -6.51 5.83 15.15
C ASP A 151 -6.32 5.20 13.76
N GLU A 152 -7.32 4.45 13.32
CA GLU A 152 -7.35 3.87 11.98
C GLU A 152 -7.33 4.94 10.87
N SER A 153 -7.61 6.21 11.17
CA SER A 153 -7.48 7.31 10.20
C SER A 153 -6.04 7.79 10.02
N ASN A 154 -5.11 7.32 10.87
CA ASN A 154 -3.70 7.65 10.75
C ASN A 154 -3.04 6.93 9.56
N ASN A 155 -2.76 7.69 8.50
CA ASN A 155 -2.15 7.18 7.26
C ASN A 155 -0.65 6.87 7.39
N VAL A 156 0.01 7.35 8.44
CA VAL A 156 1.44 7.09 8.72
C VAL A 156 1.59 5.70 9.31
N LEU A 157 0.77 5.36 10.31
CA LEU A 157 0.73 4.03 10.91
C LEU A 157 0.05 2.98 10.02
N TYR A 158 -1.05 3.38 9.37
CA TYR A 158 -1.89 2.50 8.56
C TYR A 158 -1.89 2.95 7.10
N PRO A 159 -0.77 2.79 6.37
CA PRO A 159 -0.65 3.24 4.99
C PRO A 159 -1.52 2.42 4.01
N TYR A 160 -2.03 1.27 4.47
CA TYR A 160 -2.86 0.37 3.69
C TYR A 160 -4.24 0.17 4.32
N LEU A 161 -5.25 0.11 3.48
CA LEU A 161 -6.55 -0.48 3.80
C LEU A 161 -6.43 -2.00 3.64
N VAL A 162 -6.90 -2.75 4.64
CA VAL A 162 -6.90 -4.21 4.61
C VAL A 162 -8.33 -4.72 4.76
N GLY A 163 -8.78 -5.54 3.80
CA GLY A 163 -10.04 -6.25 3.83
C GLY A 163 -9.82 -7.75 3.96
N ARG A 164 -10.75 -8.44 4.64
CA ARG A 164 -10.77 -9.90 4.70
C ARG A 164 -12.17 -10.43 4.40
N GLY A 165 -12.25 -11.52 3.66
CA GLY A 165 -13.49 -12.21 3.31
C GLY A 165 -13.30 -13.72 3.38
N MET A 166 -14.37 -14.44 3.70
CA MET A 166 -14.39 -15.90 3.66
C MET A 166 -15.72 -16.36 3.09
N HIS A 167 -15.66 -17.29 2.13
CA HIS A 167 -16.84 -17.85 1.50
C HIS A 167 -16.65 -19.33 1.18
N ASP A 168 -17.76 -20.06 1.15
CA ASP A 168 -17.80 -21.51 0.92
C ASP A 168 -17.47 -21.84 -0.54
N VAL A 169 -16.64 -22.86 -0.75
CA VAL A 169 -16.26 -23.43 -2.06
C VAL A 169 -16.46 -24.96 -2.11
N THR A 170 -17.22 -25.51 -1.16
CA THR A 170 -17.41 -26.97 -1.01
C THR A 170 -18.12 -27.56 -2.24
N GLY A 171 -17.47 -28.54 -2.87
CA GLY A 171 -18.03 -29.28 -4.00
C GLY A 171 -19.04 -30.37 -3.60
N PRO A 172 -19.34 -31.32 -4.50
CA PRO A 172 -20.28 -32.41 -4.24
C PRO A 172 -19.90 -33.28 -3.04
N ALA A 173 -20.80 -33.37 -2.06
CA ALA A 173 -20.61 -34.16 -0.83
C ALA A 173 -20.71 -35.67 -1.03
N ALA A 174 -21.29 -36.13 -2.14
CA ALA A 174 -21.45 -37.53 -2.46
C ALA A 174 -21.12 -37.80 -3.93
N ASP A 175 -20.48 -38.94 -4.19
CA ASP A 175 -20.16 -39.49 -5.52
C ASP A 175 -19.26 -38.61 -6.41
N GLY A 176 -18.66 -37.55 -5.85
CA GLY A 176 -17.63 -36.76 -6.51
C GLY A 176 -16.26 -37.42 -6.38
N GLY A 177 -15.57 -37.69 -7.48
CA GLY A 177 -14.19 -38.18 -7.43
C GLY A 177 -13.29 -37.19 -6.69
N MET A 178 -12.47 -37.66 -5.76
CA MET A 178 -11.65 -36.78 -4.91
C MET A 178 -10.33 -36.41 -5.60
N MET A 179 -9.92 -35.14 -5.48
CA MET A 179 -8.68 -34.64 -6.09
C MET A 179 -7.49 -34.83 -5.14
N GLY A 180 -6.41 -35.42 -5.65
CA GLY A 180 -5.15 -35.54 -4.92
C GLY A 180 -4.42 -36.86 -5.17
N TYR A 181 -4.94 -37.94 -4.62
CA TYR A 181 -4.27 -39.25 -4.60
C TYR A 181 -4.31 -40.01 -5.93
N ALA A 182 -5.09 -39.52 -6.91
CA ALA A 182 -5.29 -40.21 -8.20
C ALA A 182 -5.84 -41.64 -8.03
N GLU A 183 -6.76 -41.82 -7.09
CA GLU A 183 -7.46 -43.08 -6.83
C GLU A 183 -8.89 -43.01 -7.38
N GLY A 184 -9.24 -43.89 -8.32
CA GLY A 184 -10.53 -43.86 -9.02
C GLY A 184 -11.70 -44.28 -8.14
N ASP A 185 -11.44 -45.12 -7.14
CA ASP A 185 -12.44 -45.56 -6.17
C ASP A 185 -12.61 -44.58 -5.00
N GLN A 186 -11.76 -43.55 -4.91
CA GLN A 186 -11.87 -42.52 -3.88
C GLN A 186 -12.92 -41.47 -4.27
N ARG A 187 -14.15 -41.69 -3.79
CA ARG A 187 -15.29 -40.80 -4.02
C ARG A 187 -15.74 -40.16 -2.71
N SER A 188 -16.30 -38.94 -2.79
CA SER A 188 -16.90 -38.29 -1.63
C SER A 188 -18.10 -39.09 -1.13
N THR A 189 -18.21 -39.24 0.20
CA THR A 189 -19.32 -39.96 0.86
C THR A 189 -19.90 -39.18 2.05
N GLY A 190 -19.59 -37.89 2.14
CA GLY A 190 -19.99 -37.00 3.22
C GLY A 190 -19.08 -35.77 3.32
N ILE A 191 -19.29 -34.99 4.38
CA ILE A 191 -18.49 -33.81 4.73
C ILE A 191 -17.99 -34.00 6.16
N HIS A 192 -16.67 -33.88 6.36
CA HIS A 192 -16.08 -33.69 7.69
C HIS A 192 -16.07 -32.20 8.04
N ASP A 193 -15.39 -31.39 7.20
CA ASP A 193 -15.39 -29.94 7.25
C ASP A 193 -15.70 -29.37 5.86
N ARG A 194 -16.30 -28.17 5.83
CA ARG A 194 -16.46 -27.41 4.59
C ARG A 194 -15.12 -26.86 4.09
N GLN A 195 -15.06 -26.60 2.80
CA GLN A 195 -13.94 -25.98 2.11
C GLN A 195 -14.21 -24.48 1.95
N TRP A 196 -13.22 -23.63 2.22
CA TRP A 196 -13.38 -22.17 2.17
C TRP A 196 -12.37 -21.52 1.23
N ALA A 197 -12.80 -20.46 0.54
CA ALA A 197 -11.93 -19.44 0.01
C ALA A 197 -11.78 -18.33 1.05
N ARG A 198 -10.54 -17.96 1.37
CA ARG A 198 -10.19 -16.88 2.31
C ARG A 198 -9.42 -15.81 1.57
N ALA A 199 -10.07 -14.68 1.33
CA ALA A 199 -9.50 -13.55 0.60
C ALA A 199 -8.94 -12.50 1.57
N PHE A 200 -7.74 -12.03 1.28
CA PHE A 200 -7.07 -10.92 1.94
C PHE A 200 -6.76 -9.87 0.88
N VAL A 201 -7.35 -8.69 1.03
CA VAL A 201 -7.16 -7.56 0.10
C VAL A 201 -6.37 -6.48 0.81
N ALA A 202 -5.29 -6.01 0.19
CA ALA A 202 -4.56 -4.83 0.64
C ALA A 202 -4.60 -3.76 -0.46
N ALA A 203 -4.90 -2.52 -0.09
CA ALA A 203 -4.96 -1.38 -1.00
C ALA A 203 -4.33 -0.14 -0.37
N GLY A 204 -3.66 0.72 -1.14
CA GLY A 204 -3.32 2.06 -0.64
C GLY A 204 -4.57 2.92 -0.43
N ARG A 205 -4.48 3.97 0.38
CA ARG A 205 -5.66 4.79 0.77
C ARG A 205 -6.13 5.81 -0.27
N GLY A 206 -5.31 6.13 -1.27
CA GLY A 206 -5.68 7.08 -2.34
C GLY A 206 -6.61 6.46 -3.38
N ALA A 207 -7.44 7.29 -4.03
CA ALA A 207 -8.51 6.88 -4.96
C ALA A 207 -8.06 5.95 -6.11
N ASN A 208 -6.77 5.96 -6.47
CA ASN A 208 -6.18 5.14 -7.53
C ASN A 208 -4.99 4.30 -7.05
N SER A 209 -4.94 4.00 -5.75
CA SER A 209 -3.81 3.25 -5.21
C SER A 209 -3.80 1.81 -5.73
N PRO A 210 -2.60 1.22 -5.92
CA PRO A 210 -2.49 -0.20 -6.22
C PRO A 210 -3.17 -1.01 -5.13
N ARG A 211 -3.74 -2.15 -5.55
CA ARG A 211 -4.36 -3.13 -4.66
C ARG A 211 -4.00 -4.52 -5.12
N VAL A 212 -3.99 -5.46 -4.18
CA VAL A 212 -3.76 -6.88 -4.41
C VAL A 212 -4.77 -7.70 -3.64
N ALA A 213 -5.25 -8.78 -4.25
CA ALA A 213 -6.05 -9.80 -3.60
C ALA A 213 -5.26 -11.10 -3.52
N PHE A 214 -5.08 -11.62 -2.32
CA PHE A 214 -4.50 -12.95 -2.07
C PHE A 214 -5.58 -13.86 -1.50
N VAL A 215 -5.91 -14.93 -2.22
CA VAL A 215 -6.98 -15.85 -1.85
C VAL A 215 -6.40 -17.24 -1.60
N VAL A 216 -6.64 -17.78 -0.40
CA VAL A 216 -6.30 -19.16 -0.03
C VAL A 216 -7.55 -20.01 -0.10
N VAL A 217 -7.51 -21.07 -0.90
CA VAL A 217 -8.64 -21.93 -1.21
C VAL A 217 -8.37 -23.33 -0.68
N ASP A 218 -9.32 -23.89 0.08
CA ASP A 218 -9.25 -25.25 0.61
C ASP A 218 -9.52 -26.29 -0.50
N THR A 219 -8.57 -26.46 -1.41
CA THR A 219 -8.61 -27.41 -2.53
C THR A 219 -7.24 -28.07 -2.73
N GLY A 220 -7.19 -29.11 -3.57
CA GLY A 220 -5.93 -29.74 -3.98
C GLY A 220 -5.06 -28.79 -4.81
N GLN A 221 -5.65 -28.10 -5.79
CA GLN A 221 -4.95 -27.17 -6.66
C GLN A 221 -5.93 -26.11 -7.15
N VAL A 222 -5.43 -24.91 -7.42
CA VAL A 222 -6.14 -23.95 -8.25
C VAL A 222 -5.64 -24.15 -9.68
N PHE A 223 -6.42 -24.85 -10.51
CA PHE A 223 -6.08 -25.00 -11.93
C PHE A 223 -6.35 -23.71 -12.70
N HIS A 224 -5.72 -23.59 -13.86
CA HIS A 224 -5.93 -22.46 -14.77
C HIS A 224 -7.41 -22.21 -15.11
N ALA A 225 -8.22 -23.29 -15.21
CA ALA A 225 -9.67 -23.19 -15.42
C ALA A 225 -10.37 -22.35 -14.34
N ILE A 226 -10.01 -22.55 -13.06
CA ILE A 226 -10.56 -21.77 -11.95
C ILE A 226 -10.08 -20.31 -12.03
N THR A 227 -8.80 -20.09 -12.30
CA THR A 227 -8.27 -18.72 -12.45
C THR A 227 -8.97 -17.95 -13.57
N GLN A 228 -9.25 -18.60 -14.70
CA GLN A 228 -10.00 -18.03 -15.81
C GLN A 228 -11.45 -17.74 -15.44
N GLY A 229 -12.14 -18.71 -14.83
CA GLY A 229 -13.54 -18.54 -14.42
C GLY A 229 -13.75 -17.40 -13.42
N VAL A 230 -12.86 -17.29 -12.43
CA VAL A 230 -12.87 -16.18 -11.45
C VAL A 230 -12.59 -14.86 -12.15
N HIS A 231 -11.59 -14.79 -13.03
CA HIS A 231 -11.30 -13.58 -13.78
C HIS A 231 -12.50 -13.14 -14.64
N ASP A 232 -13.13 -14.07 -15.36
CA ASP A 232 -14.28 -13.77 -16.22
C ASP A 232 -15.46 -13.22 -15.41
N ARG A 233 -15.69 -13.75 -14.19
CA ARG A 233 -16.68 -13.18 -13.27
C ARG A 233 -16.33 -11.77 -12.83
N LEU A 234 -15.08 -11.53 -12.43
CA LEU A 234 -14.64 -10.20 -12.01
C LEU A 234 -14.71 -9.19 -13.15
N GLN A 235 -14.46 -9.59 -14.40
CA GLN A 235 -14.63 -8.70 -15.56
C GLN A 235 -16.10 -8.49 -15.93
N ALA A 236 -17.00 -9.39 -15.56
CA ALA A 236 -18.44 -9.23 -15.77
C ALA A 236 -19.09 -8.31 -14.70
N ASP A 237 -18.43 -8.12 -13.56
CA ASP A 237 -18.89 -7.25 -12.47
C ASP A 237 -18.43 -5.80 -12.68
N GLU A 238 -19.38 -4.88 -12.87
CA GLU A 238 -19.06 -3.47 -13.14
C GLU A 238 -18.37 -2.75 -11.98
N GLU A 239 -18.62 -3.17 -10.73
CA GLU A 239 -18.00 -2.59 -9.54
C GLU A 239 -16.57 -3.10 -9.35
N LEU A 240 -16.31 -4.37 -9.65
CA LEU A 240 -15.01 -5.01 -9.41
C LEU A 240 -14.06 -4.96 -10.61
N ARG A 241 -14.58 -4.93 -11.84
CA ARG A 241 -13.79 -4.89 -13.09
C ARG A 241 -12.68 -3.83 -13.10
N PRO A 242 -12.90 -2.57 -12.64
CA PRO A 242 -11.85 -1.55 -12.65
C PRO A 242 -10.65 -1.86 -11.75
N TYR A 243 -10.81 -2.80 -10.81
CA TYR A 243 -9.92 -2.97 -9.67
C TYR A 243 -9.11 -4.27 -9.72
N TYR A 244 -9.60 -5.29 -10.42
CA TYR A 244 -9.02 -6.63 -10.36
C TYR A 244 -8.81 -7.22 -11.76
N SER A 245 -7.63 -7.80 -11.95
CA SER A 245 -7.19 -8.46 -13.18
C SER A 245 -6.18 -9.56 -12.84
N TYR A 246 -5.71 -10.30 -13.84
CA TYR A 246 -4.62 -11.27 -13.62
C TYR A 246 -3.36 -10.66 -12.99
N ALA A 247 -3.13 -9.36 -13.13
CA ALA A 247 -1.92 -8.71 -12.62
C ALA A 247 -1.88 -8.56 -11.09
N ASN A 248 -3.03 -8.64 -10.41
CA ASN A 248 -3.13 -8.28 -9.00
C ASN A 248 -4.03 -9.21 -8.18
N ILE A 249 -4.27 -10.43 -8.68
CA ILE A 249 -4.95 -11.49 -7.95
C ILE A 249 -4.02 -12.70 -7.89
N VAL A 250 -3.88 -13.26 -6.70
CA VAL A 250 -3.18 -14.52 -6.46
C VAL A 250 -4.16 -15.49 -5.83
N LEU A 251 -4.37 -16.62 -6.51
CA LEU A 251 -5.18 -17.73 -5.99
C LEU A 251 -4.23 -18.86 -5.60
N SER A 252 -4.24 -19.25 -4.34
CA SER A 252 -3.41 -20.31 -3.77
C SER A 252 -4.28 -21.43 -3.24
N ALA A 253 -3.88 -22.68 -3.47
CA ALA A 253 -4.50 -23.84 -2.83
C ALA A 253 -3.78 -24.19 -1.52
N THR A 254 -4.50 -24.78 -0.56
CA THR A 254 -3.90 -25.41 0.62
C THR A 254 -3.28 -26.77 0.33
N HIS A 255 -3.59 -27.34 -0.84
CA HIS A 255 -3.19 -28.68 -1.25
C HIS A 255 -3.80 -29.80 -0.41
N THR A 256 -5.05 -29.63 0.05
CA THR A 256 -5.80 -30.71 0.67
C THR A 256 -6.18 -31.79 -0.34
N HIS A 257 -6.15 -33.07 0.06
CA HIS A 257 -6.66 -34.20 -0.72
C HIS A 257 -8.04 -34.67 -0.25
N GLY A 258 -8.72 -33.86 0.56
CA GLY A 258 -10.06 -34.10 1.08
C GLY A 258 -11.19 -33.44 0.30
N GLY A 259 -10.93 -32.94 -0.92
CA GLY A 259 -11.88 -32.18 -1.73
C GLY A 259 -12.33 -32.91 -3.00
N ALA A 260 -13.53 -32.58 -3.48
CA ALA A 260 -14.01 -33.05 -4.79
C ALA A 260 -13.16 -32.44 -5.92
N GLY A 261 -12.86 -33.25 -6.95
CA GLY A 261 -12.10 -32.86 -8.14
C GLY A 261 -12.97 -32.46 -9.33
N GLY A 262 -12.40 -32.54 -10.53
CA GLY A 262 -13.12 -32.29 -11.79
C GLY A 262 -13.17 -30.82 -12.21
N HIS A 263 -12.26 -30.00 -11.71
CA HIS A 263 -12.24 -28.55 -11.92
C HIS A 263 -11.02 -28.06 -12.72
N SER A 264 -10.46 -28.94 -13.58
CA SER A 264 -9.42 -28.60 -14.55
C SER A 264 -9.89 -28.75 -15.98
N HIS A 265 -9.41 -27.91 -16.91
CA HIS A 265 -9.67 -28.10 -18.35
C HIS A 265 -8.69 -29.07 -19.02
N HIS A 266 -7.63 -29.52 -18.33
CA HIS A 266 -6.74 -30.54 -18.87
C HIS A 266 -7.18 -31.93 -18.43
N VAL A 267 -7.37 -32.82 -19.41
CA VAL A 267 -7.83 -34.21 -19.22
C VAL A 267 -7.04 -34.93 -18.15
N LEU A 268 -5.70 -34.77 -18.14
CA LEU A 268 -4.79 -35.44 -17.20
C LEU A 268 -5.26 -35.34 -15.75
N TYR A 269 -5.70 -34.17 -15.30
CA TYR A 269 -6.07 -33.93 -13.91
C TYR A 269 -7.47 -34.42 -13.55
N ASN A 270 -8.28 -34.82 -14.54
CA ASN A 270 -9.65 -35.29 -14.34
C ASN A 270 -9.80 -36.81 -14.58
N LEU A 271 -8.74 -37.51 -15.00
CA LEU A 271 -8.80 -38.93 -15.40
C LEU A 271 -9.41 -39.81 -14.30
N THR A 272 -8.94 -39.67 -13.07
CA THR A 272 -9.41 -40.47 -11.91
C THR A 272 -10.65 -39.90 -11.26
N ILE A 273 -11.09 -38.71 -11.66
CA ILE A 273 -12.30 -38.05 -11.14
C ILE A 273 -13.55 -38.53 -11.90
N GLY A 274 -13.37 -39.00 -13.15
CA GLY A 274 -14.47 -39.35 -14.06
C GLY A 274 -14.85 -38.22 -15.02
N GLY A 275 -14.00 -37.20 -15.17
CA GLY A 275 -14.20 -36.08 -16.10
C GLY A 275 -14.34 -34.72 -15.40
N PHE A 276 -14.79 -33.73 -16.17
CA PHE A 276 -15.06 -32.39 -15.67
C PHE A 276 -16.39 -32.34 -14.90
N ALA A 277 -16.38 -31.75 -13.72
CA ALA A 277 -17.51 -31.66 -12.81
C ALA A 277 -17.93 -30.20 -12.63
N TRP A 278 -18.98 -29.79 -13.37
CA TRP A 278 -19.52 -28.42 -13.32
C TRP A 278 -19.90 -27.98 -11.91
N GLN A 279 -20.48 -28.88 -11.09
CA GLN A 279 -20.84 -28.55 -9.71
C GLN A 279 -19.63 -28.14 -8.86
N THR A 280 -18.50 -28.84 -8.99
CA THR A 280 -17.27 -28.48 -8.28
C THR A 280 -16.69 -27.18 -8.81
N TYR A 281 -16.62 -27.05 -10.15
CA TYR A 281 -16.09 -25.87 -10.80
C TYR A 281 -16.88 -24.60 -10.42
N ASP A 282 -18.21 -24.64 -10.52
CA ASP A 282 -19.09 -23.52 -10.22
C ASP A 282 -19.04 -23.15 -8.75
N ALA A 283 -19.03 -24.13 -7.84
CA ALA A 283 -18.88 -23.88 -6.40
C ALA A 283 -17.57 -23.14 -6.09
N MET A 284 -16.46 -23.55 -6.72
CA MET A 284 -15.18 -22.87 -6.56
C MET A 284 -15.18 -21.47 -7.17
N VAL A 285 -15.63 -21.31 -8.42
CA VAL A 285 -15.61 -20.02 -9.14
C VAL A 285 -16.59 -18.99 -8.54
N HIS A 286 -17.70 -19.43 -7.96
CA HIS A 286 -18.65 -18.52 -7.29
C HIS A 286 -18.22 -18.20 -5.87
N GLY A 287 -17.59 -19.16 -5.18
CA GLY A 287 -17.15 -18.96 -3.81
C GLY A 287 -15.86 -18.15 -3.69
N ILE A 288 -15.01 -18.16 -4.73
CA ILE A 288 -13.85 -17.27 -4.84
C ILE A 288 -14.29 -15.90 -5.36
#